data_AF-A0A0E3KX70-F1
#
_entry.id   AF-A0A0E3KX70-F1
#
_cell.length_a   1.000
_cell.length_b   1.000
_cell.length_c   1.000
_cell.angle_alpha   90.00
_cell.angle_beta   90.00
_cell.angle_gamma   90.00
#
_symmetry.space_group_name_H-M   'P 1'
#
loop_
_entity.id
_entity.type
_entity.pdbx_description
1 polymer ?
#
loop_
_entity_poly.entity_id
_entity_poly.type
_entity_poly.pdbx_seq_one_letter_code
_entity_poly.pdbx_strand_id
1 'polypeptide(L)' 'MVVNILPRRTCLSRGAAGGGGGEQVIAANLDTIFIVTSVGKDLNLRRLERYLAIVYSSGASSVILLNKIDLEDNPTGW' A
#
# COMPACT_ATOMS: atom_id res chain seq x y z
N MET A 1 17.56 23.29 10.41
CA MET A 1 17.71 22.31 11.51
C MET A 1 16.31 21.85 11.89
N VAL A 2 16.06 20.54 12.00
CA VAL A 2 14.78 20.04 12.54
C VAL A 2 14.83 20.17 14.06
N VAL A 3 13.83 20.80 14.65
CA VAL A 3 13.82 21.14 16.09
C VAL A 3 12.97 20.20 16.93
N ASN A 4 11.96 19.54 16.34
CA ASN A 4 11.13 18.55 17.01
C ASN A 4 10.41 17.65 16.00
N ILE A 5 9.99 16.45 16.43
CA ILE A 5 9.16 15.52 15.67
C ILE A 5 7.99 15.11 16.58
N LEU A 6 6.76 15.39 16.14
CA LEU A 6 5.57 15.02 16.89
C LEU A 6 5.26 13.51 16.76
N PRO A 7 4.50 12.93 17.70
CA PRO A 7 4.04 11.55 17.60
C PRO A 7 3.29 11.29 16.30
N ARG A 8 3.55 10.13 15.69
CA ARG A 8 2.90 9.73 14.42
C ARG A 8 1.54 9.12 14.71
N ARG A 9 0.52 9.56 13.98
CA ARG A 9 -0.84 8.99 14.05
C ARG A 9 -0.95 7.66 13.29
N THR A 10 -0.25 7.54 12.17
CA THR A 10 -0.16 6.33 11.35
C THR A 10 1.28 6.15 10.88
N CYS A 11 1.67 4.91 10.58
CA CYS A 11 3.04 4.59 10.19
C CYS A 11 3.07 3.43 9.21
N LEU A 12 3.52 3.70 7.98
CA LEU A 12 3.77 2.67 6.98
C LEU A 12 5.25 2.30 7.02
N SER A 13 5.51 1.03 7.27
CA SER A 13 6.86 0.48 7.38
C SER A 13 7.04 -0.79 6.56
N ARG A 14 8.29 -1.18 6.37
CA ARG A 14 8.70 -2.46 5.78
C ARG A 14 9.89 -3.03 6.53
N GLY A 15 10.23 -4.28 6.27
CA GLY A 15 11.54 -4.81 6.65
C GLY A 15 12.66 -3.97 6.04
N ALA A 16 13.63 -3.58 6.86
CA ALA A 16 14.83 -2.87 6.45
C ALA A 16 15.60 -3.72 5.43
N ALA A 17 16.23 -3.06 4.46
CA ALA A 17 17.09 -3.74 3.51
C ALA A 17 18.34 -4.29 4.22
N GLY A 18 18.73 -5.53 3.90
CA GLY A 18 19.89 -6.20 4.48
C GLY A 18 19.53 -7.23 5.57
N GLY A 19 20.56 -7.83 6.17
CA GLY A 19 20.41 -8.97 7.11
C GLY A 19 20.00 -8.59 8.54
N GLY A 20 19.81 -7.29 8.84
CA GLY A 20 19.61 -6.79 10.20
C GLY A 20 18.20 -6.98 10.77
N GLY A 21 17.22 -7.43 9.99
CA GLY A 21 15.85 -7.73 10.48
C GLY A 21 15.06 -6.54 11.05
N GLY A 22 15.58 -5.32 10.95
CA GLY A 22 14.96 -4.13 11.52
C GLY A 22 13.75 -3.62 10.73
N GLU A 23 12.97 -2.75 11.35
CA GLU A 23 11.87 -2.05 10.70
C GLU A 23 12.38 -0.75 10.05
N GLN A 24 11.99 -0.50 8.79
CA GLN A 24 12.25 0.75 8.08
C GLN A 24 10.92 1.46 7.81
N VAL A 25 10.78 2.66 8.39
CA VAL A 25 9.63 3.52 8.14
C VAL A 25 9.74 4.14 6.75
N ILE A 26 8.67 3.99 5.95
CA ILE A 26 8.55 4.54 4.60
C ILE A 26 7.81 5.88 4.64
N ALA A 27 6.70 5.93 5.39
CA ALA A 27 5.85 7.11 5.50
C ALA A 27 5.12 7.14 6.84
N ALA A 28 4.66 8.32 7.25
CA ALA A 28 3.90 8.52 8.48
C ALA A 28 2.79 9.55 8.27
N ASN A 29 1.77 9.50 9.14
CA ASN A 29 0.62 10.43 9.14
C ASN A 29 -0.22 10.40 7.86
N LEU A 30 -0.27 9.25 7.18
CA LEU A 30 -1.19 9.01 6.06
C LEU A 30 -2.57 8.62 6.59
N ASP A 31 -3.61 9.29 6.10
CA ASP A 31 -5.01 8.93 6.39
C ASP A 31 -5.52 7.83 5.44
N THR A 32 -5.06 7.84 4.19
CA THR A 32 -5.54 6.95 3.13
C THR A 32 -4.39 6.48 2.24
N ILE A 33 -4.39 5.20 1.89
CA ILE A 33 -3.42 4.60 0.97
C ILE A 33 -4.19 3.96 -0.19
N PHE A 34 -3.81 4.37 -1.41
CA PHE A 34 -4.35 3.80 -2.63
C PHE A 34 -3.52 2.60 -3.08
N ILE A 35 -4.16 1.44 -3.17
CA ILE A 35 -3.57 0.22 -3.72
C ILE A 35 -3.94 0.16 -5.20
N VAL A 36 -2.98 0.48 -6.07
CA VAL A 36 -3.19 0.54 -7.52
C VAL A 36 -2.81 -0.79 -8.16
N THR A 37 -3.69 -1.37 -8.96
CA THR A 37 -3.42 -2.58 -9.76
C THR A 37 -4.14 -2.51 -11.11
N SER A 38 -3.64 -3.20 -12.13
CA SER A 38 -4.31 -3.23 -13.45
C SER A 38 -5.43 -4.27 -13.48
N VAL A 39 -6.51 -3.97 -14.21
CA VAL A 39 -7.53 -4.98 -14.57
C VAL A 39 -6.93 -5.85 -15.66
N GLY A 40 -6.83 -7.16 -15.45
CA GLY A 40 -6.27 -8.09 -16.44
C GLY A 40 -5.32 -9.13 -15.87
N LYS A 41 -4.39 -9.60 -16.72
CA LYS A 41 -3.46 -10.70 -16.41
C LYS A 41 -2.57 -10.51 -15.17
N ASP A 42 -2.33 -9.25 -14.78
CA ASP A 42 -1.51 -8.91 -13.62
C ASP A 42 -2.31 -8.75 -12.31
N LEU A 43 -3.65 -8.90 -12.36
CA LEU A 43 -4.48 -8.88 -11.16
C LEU A 43 -4.18 -10.11 -10.30
N ASN A 44 -3.45 -9.89 -9.21
CA ASN A 44 -3.05 -10.94 -8.29
C ASN A 44 -3.70 -10.72 -6.93
N LEU A 45 -4.73 -11.52 -6.64
CA LEU A 45 -5.52 -11.39 -5.42
C LEU A 45 -4.67 -11.60 -4.15
N ARG A 46 -3.74 -12.56 -4.15
CA ARG A 46 -2.83 -12.79 -3.01
C ARG A 46 -1.90 -11.60 -2.75
N ARG A 47 -1.49 -10.87 -3.80
CA ARG A 47 -0.71 -9.64 -3.67
C ARG A 47 -1.57 -8.52 -3.10
N LEU A 48 -2.81 -8.39 -3.57
CA LEU A 48 -3.77 -7.40 -3.10
C LEU A 48 -4.11 -7.58 -1.62
N GLU A 49 -4.41 -8.81 -1.19
CA GLU A 49 -4.63 -9.18 0.22
C GLU A 49 -3.45 -8.78 1.11
N ARG A 50 -2.22 -9.02 0.63
CA ARG A 50 -1.01 -8.63 1.36
C ARG A 50 -0.90 -7.12 1.52
N TYR A 51 -1.20 -6.35 0.47
CA TYR A 51 -1.18 -4.89 0.55
C TYR A 51 -2.29 -4.37 1.48
N LEU A 52 -3.47 -4.97 1.46
CA LEU A 52 -4.54 -4.66 2.41
C LEU A 52 -4.09 -4.89 3.85
N ALA A 53 -3.44 -6.02 4.14
CA ALA A 53 -2.91 -6.31 5.47
C ALA A 53 -1.86 -5.28 5.92
N ILE A 54 -0.96 -4.88 5.03
CA ILE A 54 0.06 -3.85 5.31
C ILE A 54 -0.60 -2.50 5.60
N VAL A 55 -1.54 -2.06 4.75
CA VAL A 55 -2.25 -0.78 4.97
C VAL A 55 -3.04 -0.82 6.27
N TYR A 56 -3.74 -1.92 6.56
CA TYR A 56 -4.45 -2.11 7.81
C TYR A 56 -3.53 -2.00 9.03
N SER A 57 -2.36 -2.67 9.00
CA SER A 57 -1.37 -2.58 10.08
C SER A 57 -0.78 -1.18 10.28
N SER A 58 -0.79 -0.33 9.24
CA SER A 58 -0.28 1.04 9.31
C SER A 58 -1.23 2.02 10.03
N GLY A 59 -2.49 1.63 10.21
CA GLY A 59 -3.57 2.46 10.76
C GLY A 59 -4.24 3.40 9.74
N ALA A 60 -3.86 3.34 8.47
CA ALA A 60 -4.47 4.11 7.39
C ALA A 60 -5.66 3.37 6.75
N SER A 61 -6.57 4.10 6.13
CA SER A 61 -7.66 3.52 5.33
C SER A 61 -7.15 3.07 3.96
N SER A 62 -7.65 1.94 3.44
CA SER A 62 -7.28 1.43 2.12
C SER A 62 -8.33 1.76 1.06
N VAL A 63 -7.87 2.11 -0.14
CA VAL A 63 -8.71 2.27 -1.34
C VAL A 63 -8.08 1.50 -2.49
N ILE A 64 -8.85 0.60 -3.12
CA ILE A 64 -8.36 -0.18 -4.26
C ILE A 64 -8.66 0.60 -5.55
N LEU A 65 -7.64 0.85 -6.35
CA LEU A 65 -7.74 1.50 -7.65
C LEU A 65 -7.40 0.51 -8.76
N LEU A 66 -8.41 0.18 -9.56
CA LEU A 66 -8.27 -0.60 -10.77
C LEU A 66 -7.90 0.33 -11.94
N ASN A 67 -6.68 0.21 -12.44
CA ASN A 67 -6.13 1.03 -13.51
C ASN A 67 -6.07 0.26 -14.84
N LYS A 68 -5.81 0.97 -15.94
CA LYS A 68 -5.61 0.42 -17.30
C LYS A 68 -6.80 -0.38 -17.82
N ILE A 69 -8.01 0.00 -17.43
CA ILE A 69 -9.25 -0.66 -17.88
C ILE A 69 -9.46 -0.55 -19.40
N ASP A 70 -8.83 0.44 -20.03
CA ASP A 70 -8.82 0.68 -21.47
C ASP A 70 -8.07 -0.39 -22.28
N LEU A 71 -7.23 -1.21 -21.63
CA LEU A 71 -6.47 -2.28 -22.27
C LEU A 71 -7.18 -3.63 -22.25
N GLU A 72 -8.37 -3.72 -21.64
CA GLU A 72 -9.15 -4.96 -21.56
C GLU A 72 -10.38 -4.86 -22.46
N ASP A 73 -10.62 -5.90 -23.26
CA ASP A 73 -11.77 -5.97 -24.17
C ASP A 73 -13.11 -6.06 -23.41
N ASN A 74 -13.10 -6.58 -22.18
CA ASN A 74 -14.28 -6.62 -21.30
C ASN A 74 -13.91 -6.35 -19.82
N PRO A 75 -13.76 -5.08 -19.42
CA PRO A 75 -13.30 -4.71 -18.08
C PRO A 75 -14.35 -4.95 -16.98
N THR A 76 -15.60 -5.26 -17.33
CA THR A 76 -16.72 -5.53 -16.39
C THR A 76 -17.19 -6.98 -16.41
N GLY A 77 -16.58 -7.84 -17.22
CA GLY A 77 -16.94 -9.25 -17.31
C GLY A 77 -16.45 -10.04 -16.11
N TRP A 78 -17.32 -10.25 -15.12
CA TRP A 78 -17.14 -11.28 -14.09
C TRP A 78 -17.59 -12.64 -14.62
#